data_AF-A0A9D7LEM6-F1
#
_entry.id   AF-A0A9D7LEM6-F1
#
_cell.length_a   1.000
_cell.length_b   1.000
_cell.length_c   1.000
_cell.angle_alpha   90.00
_cell.angle_beta   90.00
_cell.angle_gamma   90.00
#
_symmetry.space_group_name_H-M   'P 1'
#
loop_
_entity.id
_entity.type
_entity.pdbx_description
1 polymer ?
#
loop_
_entity_poly.entity_id
_entity_poly.type
_entity_poly.pdbx_seq_one_letter_code
_entity_poly.pdbx_strand_id
1 'polypeptide(L)'
;MKRGYAEYEPLSPTGRVRSRLRRNPFRTAHLNFAGWSALVGLCLVTGLIGWYAVTRLGGPAWVRWVPWVAGLVPLVVVKLVDLRRDRLLRQRSQVEVVTIRPSRDADLIRLGAIEKSGAAAFRTLGMDLVADSPAREVADFEGAHAADWLFVAVDESDRPFGLVRVEFVDGNPHVEQVSVLPEHAGRHTGALLLSHVAERVQDLGFTQITLRTFVDVPWNGPYYARLGWRVLPESECGAGLRALAERERALGLHRWPRQAMALTLDPTRGRAP
;
A
#
# COMPACT_ATOMS: atom_id res chain seq x y z
N MET A 1 -5.82 -9.81 -16.34
CA MET A 1 -5.73 -10.81 -15.25
C MET A 1 -4.80 -10.26 -14.15
N LYS A 2 -5.38 -9.82 -13.03
CA LYS A 2 -4.71 -9.12 -11.92
C LYS A 2 -3.94 -10.15 -11.06
N ARG A 3 -2.61 -10.11 -11.04
CA ARG A 3 -1.78 -10.75 -9.99
C ARG A 3 -1.74 -9.77 -8.81
N GLY A 4 -1.97 -10.09 -7.54
CA GLY A 4 -2.08 -11.36 -6.82
C GLY A 4 -1.52 -11.07 -5.41
N TYR A 5 -2.39 -10.59 -4.50
CA TYR A 5 -2.10 -10.34 -3.08
C TYR A 5 -2.27 -11.65 -2.26
N ALA A 6 -1.67 -12.74 -2.73
CA ALA A 6 -1.80 -14.05 -2.11
C ALA A 6 -0.40 -14.49 -1.66
N GLU A 7 -0.07 -14.12 -0.43
CA GLU A 7 0.96 -14.68 0.48
C GLU A 7 1.26 -13.59 1.52
N TYR A 8 0.69 -13.69 2.72
CA TYR A 8 1.11 -12.86 3.83
C TYR A 8 1.08 -13.66 5.14
N GLU A 9 2.20 -13.61 5.85
CA GLU A 9 2.44 -14.17 7.17
C GLU A 9 2.18 -13.06 8.21
N PRO A 10 1.57 -13.36 9.38
CA PRO A 10 1.22 -12.32 10.36
C PRO A 10 2.45 -11.57 10.89
N LEU A 11 2.34 -10.23 10.97
CA LEU A 11 3.43 -9.35 11.42
C LEU A 11 3.74 -9.56 12.91
N SER A 12 4.98 -9.94 13.21
CA SER A 12 5.56 -9.92 14.57
C SER A 12 6.05 -8.49 14.92
N PRO A 13 5.83 -8.00 16.15
CA PRO A 13 6.13 -6.62 16.52
C PRO A 13 7.56 -6.49 17.05
N THR A 14 8.45 -5.87 16.29
CA THR A 14 9.63 -5.19 16.85
C THR A 14 9.89 -3.91 16.06
N GLY A 15 10.06 -2.82 16.81
CA GLY A 15 10.35 -1.48 16.28
C GLY A 15 11.56 -1.47 15.35
N ARG A 16 11.47 -0.62 14.31
CA ARG A 16 12.33 -0.54 13.12
C ARG A 16 12.31 -1.79 12.23
N VAL A 17 11.26 -1.90 11.42
CA VAL A 17 11.24 -2.83 10.29
C VAL A 17 12.13 -2.28 9.16
N ARG A 18 13.42 -2.63 9.18
CA ARG A 18 14.25 -2.62 7.97
C ARG A 18 13.89 -3.87 7.16
N SER A 19 12.91 -3.78 6.27
CA SER A 19 12.58 -4.89 5.37
C SER A 19 13.68 -5.07 4.31
N ARG A 20 14.73 -5.84 4.64
CA ARG A 20 15.68 -6.35 3.64
C ARG A 20 15.04 -7.52 2.90
N LEU A 21 14.18 -7.22 1.93
CA LEU A 21 13.82 -8.19 0.90
C LEU A 21 15.07 -8.46 0.05
N ARG A 22 15.83 -9.50 0.40
CA ARG A 22 16.85 -10.09 -0.48
C ARG A 22 16.14 -10.69 -1.68
N ARG A 23 15.93 -9.90 -2.74
CA ARG A 23 15.43 -10.41 -4.02
C ARG A 23 16.62 -10.87 -4.87
N ASN A 24 16.66 -12.18 -5.09
CA ASN A 24 17.56 -12.88 -5.99
C ASN A 24 17.46 -12.23 -7.40
N PRO A 25 18.57 -11.88 -8.08
CA PRO A 25 18.57 -11.06 -9.30
C PRO A 25 17.88 -11.67 -10.54
N PHE A 26 17.19 -12.81 -10.42
CA PHE A 26 16.66 -13.58 -11.56
C PHE A 26 15.15 -13.83 -11.54
N ARG A 27 14.37 -13.08 -10.77
CA ARG A 27 12.89 -13.15 -10.84
C ARG A 27 12.29 -11.78 -11.08
N THR A 28 12.13 -11.37 -12.36
CA THR A 28 10.81 -11.24 -13.03
C THR A 28 10.83 -10.38 -14.32
N ALA A 29 10.59 -11.02 -15.49
CA ALA A 29 9.59 -10.63 -16.52
C ALA A 29 9.58 -11.63 -17.71
N HIS A 30 8.44 -12.31 -17.91
CA HIS A 30 8.03 -13.24 -19.01
C HIS A 30 8.87 -14.46 -19.39
N LEU A 31 10.19 -14.44 -19.25
CA LEU A 31 11.02 -15.61 -19.53
C LEU A 31 11.68 -16.04 -18.22
N ASN A 32 11.28 -17.22 -17.73
CA ASN A 32 12.05 -17.94 -16.71
C ASN A 32 13.43 -18.31 -17.30
N PHE A 33 14.27 -19.02 -16.54
CA PHE A 33 15.54 -19.54 -17.06
C PHE A 33 15.36 -20.24 -18.42
N ALA A 34 14.28 -21.04 -18.57
CA ALA A 34 13.96 -21.72 -19.82
C ALA A 34 13.65 -20.75 -20.98
N GLY A 35 13.01 -19.62 -20.69
CA GLY A 35 12.72 -18.59 -21.67
C GLY A 35 13.96 -17.82 -22.14
N TRP A 36 14.91 -17.55 -21.24
CA TRP A 36 16.20 -16.96 -21.62
C TRP A 36 17.01 -17.92 -22.49
N SER A 37 17.02 -19.20 -22.14
CA SER A 37 17.67 -20.24 -22.93
C SER A 37 17.06 -20.38 -24.33
N ALA A 38 15.73 -20.30 -24.44
CA ALA A 38 15.03 -20.36 -25.73
C ALA A 38 15.34 -19.16 -26.63
N LEU A 39 15.40 -17.95 -26.07
CA LEU A 39 15.74 -16.73 -26.82
C LEU A 39 17.19 -16.77 -27.31
N VAL A 40 18.14 -17.18 -26.46
CA VAL A 40 19.54 -17.36 -26.84
C VAL A 40 19.66 -18.43 -27.94
N GLY A 41 18.96 -19.56 -27.78
CA GLY A 41 18.92 -20.62 -28.80
C GLY A 41 18.43 -20.12 -30.16
N LEU A 42 17.35 -19.35 -30.19
CA LEU A 42 16.82 -18.77 -31.43
C LEU A 42 17.82 -17.82 -32.09
N CYS A 43 18.43 -16.92 -31.31
CA CYS A 43 19.46 -15.99 -31.78
C CYS A 43 20.68 -16.73 -32.40
N LEU A 44 21.13 -17.82 -31.77
CA LEU A 44 22.24 -18.64 -32.28
C LEU A 44 21.86 -19.35 -33.59
N VAL A 45 20.65 -19.91 -33.67
CA VAL A 45 20.15 -20.59 -34.88
C VAL A 45 20.02 -19.60 -36.04
N THR A 46 19.45 -18.41 -35.81
CA THR A 46 19.36 -17.37 -36.85
C THR A 46 20.74 -16.88 -37.29
N GLY A 47 21.69 -16.72 -36.35
CA GLY A 47 23.08 -16.38 -36.64
C GLY A 47 23.77 -17.46 -37.50
N LEU A 48 23.60 -18.74 -37.17
CA LEU A 48 24.15 -19.88 -37.91
C LEU A 48 23.59 -19.98 -39.33
N ILE A 49 22.27 -19.87 -39.49
CA ILE A 49 21.62 -19.93 -40.81
C ILE A 49 22.08 -18.76 -41.69
N GLY A 50 22.11 -17.54 -41.14
CA GLY A 50 22.59 -16.37 -41.87
C GLY A 50 24.07 -16.48 -42.23
N TRP A 51 24.91 -16.98 -41.33
CA TRP A 51 26.34 -17.23 -41.59
C TRP A 51 26.54 -18.27 -42.69
N TYR A 52 25.80 -19.38 -42.65
CA TYR A 52 25.86 -20.44 -43.65
C TYR A 52 25.40 -19.93 -45.04
N ALA A 53 24.34 -19.13 -45.09
CA ALA A 53 23.87 -18.51 -46.34
C ALA A 53 24.92 -17.56 -46.93
N VAL A 54 25.50 -16.67 -46.11
CA VAL A 54 26.53 -15.71 -46.56
C VAL A 54 27.82 -16.41 -47.00
N THR A 55 28.20 -17.52 -46.36
CA THR A 55 29.37 -18.31 -46.76
C THR A 55 29.14 -19.06 -48.08
N ARG A 56 27.96 -19.63 -48.29
CA ARG A 56 27.56 -20.30 -49.54
C ARG A 56 27.44 -19.36 -50.73
N LEU A 57 27.03 -18.12 -50.51
CA LEU A 57 26.84 -17.11 -51.57
C LEU A 57 28.14 -16.40 -51.99
N GLY A 58 29.30 -16.80 -51.46
CA GLY A 58 30.61 -16.28 -51.89
C GLY A 58 30.91 -14.84 -51.45
N GLY A 59 30.20 -14.33 -50.44
CA GLY A 59 30.37 -12.96 -49.95
C GLY A 59 31.74 -12.70 -49.28
N PRO A 60 32.18 -11.43 -49.21
CA PRO A 60 33.41 -11.05 -48.52
C PRO A 60 33.46 -11.54 -47.08
N ALA A 61 34.65 -11.91 -46.60
CA ALA A 61 34.83 -12.53 -45.28
C ALA A 61 34.28 -11.68 -44.12
N TRP A 62 34.31 -10.35 -44.24
CA TRP A 62 33.80 -9.44 -43.20
C TRP A 62 32.27 -9.47 -43.05
N VAL A 63 31.52 -9.80 -44.11
CA VAL A 63 30.03 -9.85 -44.06
C VAL A 63 29.55 -11.07 -43.26
N ARG A 64 30.40 -12.08 -43.08
CA ARG A 64 30.08 -13.32 -42.35
C ARG A 64 29.77 -13.09 -40.87
N TRP A 65 30.20 -11.97 -40.30
CA TRP A 65 29.92 -11.61 -38.90
C TRP A 65 28.60 -10.87 -38.68
N VAL A 66 28.00 -10.32 -39.76
CA VAL A 66 26.74 -9.54 -39.68
C VAL A 66 25.56 -10.34 -39.12
N PRO A 67 25.34 -11.63 -39.47
CA PRO A 67 24.26 -12.43 -38.90
C PRO A 67 24.37 -12.62 -37.38
N TRP A 68 25.59 -12.69 -36.86
CA TRP A 68 25.83 -12.82 -35.43
C TRP A 68 25.53 -11.53 -34.68
N VAL A 69 25.91 -10.38 -35.25
CA VAL A 69 25.57 -9.07 -34.68
C VAL A 69 24.05 -8.85 -34.70
N ALA A 70 23.39 -9.16 -35.82
CA ALA A 70 21.94 -9.06 -35.96
C ALA A 70 21.19 -9.99 -34.99
N GLY A 71 21.70 -11.22 -34.81
CA GLY A 71 21.15 -12.20 -33.87
C GLY A 71 21.22 -11.75 -32.42
N LEU A 72 22.16 -10.88 -32.03
CA LEU A 72 22.29 -10.37 -30.65
C LEU A 72 21.38 -9.17 -30.35
N VAL A 73 20.84 -8.47 -31.36
CA VAL A 73 20.00 -7.28 -31.17
C VAL A 73 18.79 -7.53 -30.25
N PRO A 74 18.01 -8.62 -30.39
CA PRO A 74 16.89 -8.90 -29.50
C PRO A 74 17.32 -9.06 -28.03
N LEU A 75 18.49 -9.67 -27.77
CA LEU A 75 19.02 -9.85 -26.42
C LEU A 75 19.41 -8.52 -25.78
N VAL A 76 20.00 -7.61 -26.56
CA VAL A 76 20.36 -6.26 -26.09
C VAL A 76 19.11 -5.44 -25.81
N VAL A 77 18.11 -5.48 -26.68
CA VAL A 77 16.84 -4.76 -26.48
C VAL A 77 16.11 -5.24 -25.23
N VAL A 78 15.95 -6.56 -25.05
CA VAL A 78 15.31 -7.12 -23.85
C VAL A 78 16.08 -6.74 -22.59
N LYS A 79 17.41 -6.87 -22.59
CA LYS A 79 18.26 -6.45 -21.46
C LYS A 79 18.12 -4.96 -21.15
N LEU A 80 18.04 -4.09 -22.16
CA LEU A 80 17.86 -2.65 -21.95
C LEU A 80 16.49 -2.31 -21.39
N VAL A 81 15.42 -2.97 -21.86
CA VAL A 81 14.06 -2.82 -21.32
C VAL A 81 14.03 -3.27 -19.86
N ASP A 82 14.62 -4.42 -19.54
CA ASP A 82 14.71 -4.93 -18.17
C ASP A 82 15.54 -4.01 -17.27
N LEU A 83 16.70 -3.52 -17.72
CA LEU A 83 17.51 -2.59 -16.95
C LEU A 83 16.81 -1.26 -16.68
N ARG A 84 16.05 -0.74 -17.65
CA ARG A 84 15.23 0.47 -17.46
C ARG A 84 14.10 0.21 -16.50
N ARG A 85 13.39 -0.91 -16.64
CA ARG A 85 12.33 -1.32 -15.72
C ARG A 85 12.86 -1.50 -14.31
N ASP A 86 13.97 -2.18 -14.14
CA ASP A 86 14.62 -2.37 -12.85
C ASP A 86 15.08 -1.05 -12.23
N ARG A 87 15.57 -0.09 -13.03
CA ARG A 87 15.83 1.27 -12.53
C ARG A 87 14.56 1.95 -12.05
N LEU A 88 13.47 1.89 -12.82
CA LEU A 88 12.18 2.47 -12.44
C LEU A 88 11.58 1.78 -11.20
N LEU A 89 11.73 0.47 -11.10
CA LEU A 89 11.33 -0.31 -9.93
C LEU A 89 12.22 0.02 -8.72
N ARG A 90 13.54 0.13 -8.88
CA ARG A 90 14.48 0.55 -7.82
C ARG A 90 14.22 1.98 -7.33
N GLN A 91 13.84 2.88 -8.23
CA GLN A 91 13.45 4.25 -7.89
C GLN A 91 12.09 4.29 -7.17
N ARG A 92 11.18 3.36 -7.48
CA ARG A 92 9.91 3.15 -6.75
C ARG A 92 10.03 2.31 -5.49
N SER A 93 11.11 1.55 -5.32
CA SER A 93 11.35 0.60 -4.25
C SER A 93 12.52 0.98 -3.35
N GLN A 94 12.98 2.24 -3.38
CA GLN A 94 13.73 2.74 -2.25
C GLN A 94 12.85 2.57 -1.02
N VAL A 95 13.38 1.86 -0.02
CA VAL A 95 12.71 1.63 1.25
C VAL A 95 12.62 2.98 1.91
N GLU A 96 11.54 3.68 1.62
CA GLU A 96 11.20 4.92 2.29
C GLU A 96 11.05 4.58 3.76
N VAL A 97 11.95 5.13 4.59
CA VAL A 97 11.86 4.94 6.03
C VAL A 97 10.58 5.65 6.49
N VAL A 98 9.54 4.86 6.72
CA VAL A 98 8.29 5.37 7.29
C VAL A 98 8.46 5.46 8.80
N THR A 99 8.35 6.67 9.33
CA THR A 99 8.29 6.90 10.77
C THR A 99 6.86 7.28 11.15
N ILE A 100 6.30 6.64 12.17
CA ILE A 100 5.03 7.04 12.77
C ILE A 100 5.32 7.84 14.04
N ARG A 101 4.70 9.00 14.18
CA ARG A 101 4.85 9.88 15.35
C ARG A 101 3.55 10.63 15.65
N PRO A 102 3.37 11.17 16.88
CA PRO A 102 2.34 12.16 17.14
C PRO A 102 2.42 13.33 16.16
N SER A 103 1.26 13.89 15.83
CA SER A 103 1.14 15.13 15.07
C SER A 103 1.74 16.31 15.84
N ARG A 104 2.19 17.32 15.10
CA ARG A 104 2.66 18.62 15.59
C ARG A 104 1.81 19.71 14.95
N ASP A 105 1.80 20.90 15.52
CA ASP A 105 1.07 22.07 14.98
C ASP A 105 1.33 22.28 13.48
N ALA A 106 2.60 22.18 13.08
CA ALA A 106 3.03 22.38 11.69
C ALA A 106 2.50 21.30 10.71
N ASP A 107 2.06 20.14 11.19
CA ASP A 107 1.49 19.09 10.36
C ASP A 107 0.03 19.38 10.00
N LEU A 108 -0.72 20.04 10.88
CA LEU A 108 -2.19 20.17 10.80
C LEU A 108 -2.64 20.80 9.48
N ILE A 109 -1.91 21.81 9.00
CA ILE A 109 -2.18 22.51 7.74
C ILE A 109 -2.13 21.59 6.50
N ARG A 110 -1.52 20.40 6.60
CA ARG A 110 -1.40 19.44 5.48
C ARG A 110 -2.43 18.31 5.53
N LEU A 111 -3.03 18.05 6.70
CA LEU A 111 -3.80 16.84 6.94
C LEU A 111 -5.07 16.77 6.09
N GLY A 112 -5.81 17.89 5.97
CA GLY A 112 -6.99 17.95 5.11
C GLY A 112 -6.70 17.60 3.64
N ALA A 113 -5.55 18.02 3.11
CA ALA A 113 -5.13 17.68 1.76
C ALA A 113 -4.79 16.19 1.60
N ILE A 114 -4.19 15.57 2.62
CA ILE A 114 -3.89 14.13 2.64
C ILE A 114 -5.19 13.31 2.60
N GLU A 115 -6.17 13.64 3.45
CA GLU A 115 -7.49 12.97 3.45
C GLU A 115 -8.19 13.11 2.11
N LYS A 116 -8.23 14.34 1.58
CA LYS A 116 -8.88 14.64 0.29
C LYS A 116 -8.24 13.88 -0.87
N SER A 117 -6.90 13.79 -0.87
CA SER A 117 -6.17 13.03 -1.88
C SER A 117 -6.50 11.54 -1.83
N GLY A 118 -6.59 10.95 -0.63
CA GLY A 118 -7.06 9.58 -0.44
C GLY A 118 -8.51 9.36 -0.89
N ALA A 119 -9.39 10.32 -0.61
CA ALA A 119 -10.80 10.28 -1.00
C ALA A 119 -11.00 10.24 -2.53
N ALA A 120 -10.08 10.78 -3.33
CA ALA A 120 -10.18 10.79 -4.78
C ALA A 120 -10.31 9.38 -5.41
N ALA A 121 -9.75 8.35 -4.76
CA ALA A 121 -9.85 6.97 -5.23
C ALA A 121 -11.30 6.44 -5.30
N PHE A 122 -12.19 6.97 -4.45
CA PHE A 122 -13.60 6.59 -4.39
C PHE A 122 -14.37 6.94 -5.67
N ARG A 123 -13.90 7.92 -6.44
CA ARG A 123 -14.50 8.28 -7.75
C ARG A 123 -14.51 7.10 -8.73
N THR A 124 -13.48 6.25 -8.69
CA THR A 124 -13.39 5.06 -9.56
C THR A 124 -14.48 4.01 -9.29
N LEU A 125 -15.18 4.13 -8.16
CA LEU A 125 -16.28 3.27 -7.74
C LEU A 125 -17.65 3.95 -7.87
N GLY A 126 -17.73 5.13 -8.52
CA GLY A 126 -18.97 5.92 -8.62
C GLY A 126 -19.39 6.54 -7.30
N MET A 127 -18.46 6.73 -6.37
CA MET A 127 -18.73 7.28 -5.04
C MET A 127 -18.39 8.77 -4.97
N ASP A 128 -18.95 9.55 -5.91
CA ASP A 128 -18.63 10.98 -6.08
C ASP A 128 -18.93 11.81 -4.83
N LEU A 129 -20.00 11.49 -4.11
CA LEU A 129 -20.33 12.13 -2.83
C LEU A 129 -19.16 12.05 -1.82
N VAL A 130 -18.46 10.92 -1.77
CA VAL A 130 -17.30 10.72 -0.88
C VAL A 130 -16.06 11.41 -1.46
N ALA A 131 -15.84 11.26 -2.77
CA ALA A 131 -14.68 11.82 -3.45
C ALA A 131 -14.68 13.36 -3.45
N ASP A 132 -15.87 13.97 -3.51
CA ASP A 132 -16.06 15.42 -3.66
C ASP A 132 -16.29 16.14 -2.33
N SER A 133 -16.46 15.42 -1.21
CA SER A 133 -16.49 15.98 0.15
C SER A 133 -15.37 17.01 0.38
N PRO A 134 -15.64 18.17 1.00
CA PRO A 134 -14.62 19.18 1.23
C PRO A 134 -13.47 18.61 2.07
N ALA A 135 -12.26 19.14 1.83
CA ALA A 135 -11.14 18.85 2.72
C ALA A 135 -11.46 19.40 4.11
N ARG A 136 -11.09 18.66 5.16
CA ARG A 136 -11.17 19.14 6.53
C ARG A 136 -10.25 20.32 6.75
N GLU A 137 -10.69 21.23 7.61
CA GLU A 137 -9.93 22.38 8.05
C GLU A 137 -9.03 22.02 9.24
N VAL A 138 -8.09 22.89 9.58
CA VAL A 138 -7.18 22.70 10.73
C VAL A 138 -7.97 22.46 12.02
N ALA A 139 -9.05 23.23 12.23
CA ALA A 139 -9.91 23.13 13.41
C ALA A 139 -10.51 21.74 13.61
N ASP A 140 -10.75 20.98 12.54
CA ASP A 140 -11.28 19.61 12.64
C ASP A 140 -10.26 18.65 13.28
N PHE A 141 -8.96 18.97 13.26
CA PHE A 141 -7.88 18.14 13.81
C PHE A 141 -7.44 18.55 15.21
N GLU A 142 -7.71 19.78 15.63
CA GLU A 142 -7.21 20.37 16.89
C GLU A 142 -7.59 19.55 18.12
N GLY A 143 -8.82 19.04 18.19
CA GLY A 143 -9.27 18.23 19.33
C GLY A 143 -8.47 16.93 19.50
N ALA A 144 -8.26 16.19 18.41
CA ALA A 144 -7.47 14.95 18.44
C ALA A 144 -5.97 15.22 18.59
N HIS A 145 -5.49 16.34 18.04
CA HIS A 145 -4.11 16.80 18.21
C HIS A 145 -3.81 17.11 19.68
N ALA A 146 -4.63 17.97 20.31
CA ALA A 146 -4.46 18.36 21.71
C ALA A 146 -4.61 17.19 22.69
N ALA A 147 -5.35 16.15 22.31
CA ALA A 147 -5.52 14.93 23.10
C ALA A 147 -4.45 13.85 22.84
N ASP A 148 -3.43 14.12 22.00
CA ASP A 148 -2.40 13.15 21.58
C ASP A 148 -2.95 11.88 20.91
N TRP A 149 -4.07 12.00 20.17
CA TRP A 149 -4.74 10.91 19.45
C TRP A 149 -4.74 11.10 17.93
N LEU A 150 -3.84 11.93 17.43
CA LEU A 150 -3.60 12.15 16.02
C LEU A 150 -2.13 11.85 15.68
N PHE A 151 -1.91 10.81 14.87
CA PHE A 151 -0.59 10.36 14.46
C PHE A 151 -0.39 10.54 12.97
N VAL A 152 0.85 10.82 12.56
CA VAL A 152 1.24 11.00 11.17
C VAL A 152 2.31 9.98 10.78
N ALA A 153 2.23 9.52 9.53
CA ALA A 153 3.31 8.82 8.85
C ALA A 153 4.14 9.84 8.08
N VAL A 154 5.44 9.88 8.35
CA VAL A 154 6.37 10.84 7.74
C VAL A 154 7.49 10.16 6.97
N ASP A 155 7.94 10.85 5.91
CA ASP A 155 9.09 10.43 5.08
C ASP A 155 10.43 10.74 5.78
N GLU A 156 11.55 10.44 5.11
CA GLU A 156 12.91 10.74 5.62
C GLU A 156 13.17 12.24 5.82
N SER A 157 12.36 13.10 5.20
CA SER A 157 12.42 14.57 5.35
C SER A 157 11.41 15.09 6.38
N ASP A 158 10.83 14.20 7.20
CA ASP A 158 9.83 14.49 8.22
C ASP A 158 8.56 15.17 7.65
N ARG A 159 8.20 14.85 6.40
CA ARG A 159 6.98 15.35 5.77
C ARG A 159 5.84 14.35 5.93
N PRO A 160 4.69 14.77 6.49
CA PRO A 160 3.50 13.93 6.58
C PRO A 160 2.98 13.52 5.21
N PHE A 161 2.77 12.22 5.03
CA PHE A 161 2.14 11.64 3.84
C PHE A 161 0.99 10.68 4.19
N GLY A 162 0.74 10.45 5.47
CA GLY A 162 -0.40 9.70 5.97
C GLY A 162 -0.74 10.10 7.39
N LEU A 163 -1.96 9.77 7.83
CA LEU A 163 -2.45 10.06 9.17
C LEU A 163 -3.41 8.99 9.66
N VAL A 164 -3.53 8.90 10.98
CA VAL A 164 -4.61 8.20 11.67
C VAL A 164 -5.11 9.08 12.81
N ARG A 165 -6.43 9.27 12.86
CA ARG A 165 -7.14 10.02 13.89
C ARG A 165 -8.00 9.05 14.70
N VAL A 166 -7.86 9.14 16.01
CA VAL A 166 -8.58 8.29 16.97
C VAL A 166 -9.47 9.17 17.84
N GLU A 167 -10.70 8.72 18.04
CA GLU A 167 -11.66 9.27 19.00
C GLU A 167 -12.02 8.19 20.03
N PHE A 168 -12.77 8.53 21.07
CA PHE A 168 -13.30 7.56 22.02
C PHE A 168 -14.81 7.47 21.89
N VAL A 169 -15.30 6.27 21.58
CA VAL A 169 -16.71 5.99 21.32
C VAL A 169 -17.11 4.77 22.13
N ASP A 170 -18.19 4.87 22.88
CA ASP A 170 -18.68 3.79 23.75
C ASP A 170 -17.57 3.24 24.68
N GLY A 171 -16.70 4.12 25.18
CA GLY A 171 -15.58 3.77 26.06
C GLY A 171 -14.40 3.08 25.38
N ASN A 172 -14.38 2.98 24.06
CA ASN A 172 -13.32 2.32 23.29
C ASN A 172 -12.63 3.29 22.34
N PRO A 173 -11.33 3.11 22.06
CA PRO A 173 -10.65 3.77 20.95
C PRO A 173 -11.37 3.46 19.64
N HIS A 174 -11.63 4.50 18.86
CA HIS A 174 -12.33 4.46 17.59
C HIS A 174 -11.47 5.12 16.52
N VAL A 175 -11.03 4.36 15.51
CA VAL A 175 -10.35 4.94 14.35
C VAL A 175 -11.40 5.63 13.50
N GLU A 176 -11.44 6.95 13.62
CA GLU A 176 -12.37 7.80 12.90
C GLU A 176 -11.87 8.04 11.47
N GLN A 177 -10.57 8.25 11.29
CA GLN A 177 -9.96 8.42 9.98
C GLN A 177 -8.61 7.71 9.90
N VAL A 178 -8.36 7.06 8.76
CA VAL A 178 -7.03 6.71 8.30
C VAL A 178 -6.90 7.10 6.84
N SER A 179 -5.81 7.78 6.48
CA SER A 179 -5.58 8.23 5.11
C SER A 179 -4.09 8.26 4.78
N VAL A 180 -3.77 7.91 3.55
CA VAL A 180 -2.41 7.90 3.02
C VAL A 180 -2.47 8.48 1.62
N LEU A 181 -1.50 9.33 1.28
CA LEU A 181 -1.35 9.87 -0.06
C LEU A 181 -1.26 8.73 -1.10
N PRO A 182 -1.97 8.83 -2.25
CA PRO A 182 -2.02 7.77 -3.26
C PRO A 182 -0.64 7.29 -3.75
N GLU A 183 0.34 8.18 -3.86
CA GLU A 183 1.72 7.87 -4.26
C GLU A 183 2.48 6.97 -3.24
N HIS A 184 2.01 6.93 -1.99
CA HIS A 184 2.50 6.06 -0.92
C HIS A 184 1.55 4.87 -0.64
N ALA A 185 0.46 4.72 -1.40
CA ALA A 185 -0.46 3.59 -1.26
C ALA A 185 0.21 2.25 -1.63
N GLY A 186 -0.30 1.15 -1.07
CA GLY A 186 0.24 -0.21 -1.32
C GLY A 186 1.58 -0.51 -0.63
N ARG A 187 2.07 0.39 0.23
CA ARG A 187 3.33 0.23 0.99
C ARG A 187 3.12 -0.16 2.46
N HIS A 188 1.93 -0.67 2.80
CA HIS A 188 1.55 -1.05 4.17
C HIS A 188 1.53 0.11 5.19
N THR A 189 1.62 1.37 4.76
CA THR A 189 1.57 2.54 5.66
C THR A 189 0.31 2.57 6.51
N GLY A 190 -0.87 2.29 5.92
CA GLY A 190 -2.12 2.21 6.69
C GLY A 190 -2.06 1.14 7.79
N ALA A 191 -1.41 0.01 7.53
CA ALA A 191 -1.24 -1.04 8.55
C ALA A 191 -0.29 -0.58 9.64
N LEU A 192 0.82 0.10 9.30
CA LEU A 192 1.75 0.66 10.28
C LEU A 192 1.08 1.71 11.18
N LEU A 193 0.25 2.60 10.61
CA LEU A 193 -0.53 3.57 11.38
C LEU A 193 -1.48 2.88 12.36
N LEU A 194 -2.22 1.87 11.91
CA LEU A 194 -3.16 1.11 12.76
C LEU A 194 -2.43 0.28 13.83
N SER A 195 -1.29 -0.31 13.49
CA SER A 195 -0.44 -1.04 14.46
C SER A 195 0.10 -0.11 15.54
N HIS A 196 0.54 1.09 15.18
CA HIS A 196 1.00 2.09 16.16
C HIS A 196 -0.12 2.48 17.14
N VAL A 197 -1.35 2.67 16.63
CA VAL A 197 -2.52 2.93 17.48
C VAL A 197 -2.80 1.73 18.39
N ALA A 198 -2.76 0.51 17.85
CA ALA A 198 -3.00 -0.72 18.61
C ALA A 198 -2.01 -0.88 19.77
N GLU A 199 -0.72 -0.69 19.52
CA GLU A 199 0.32 -0.72 20.56
C GLU A 199 0.02 0.32 21.65
N ARG A 200 -0.22 1.59 21.26
CA ARG A 200 -0.46 2.67 22.23
C ARG A 200 -1.69 2.43 23.11
N VAL A 201 -2.81 2.00 22.53
CA VAL A 201 -4.04 1.79 23.33
C VAL A 201 -3.94 0.51 24.19
N GLN A 202 -3.16 -0.47 23.74
CA GLN A 202 -2.89 -1.68 24.50
C GLN A 202 -2.05 -1.39 25.75
N ASP A 203 -1.07 -0.49 25.64
CA ASP A 203 -0.29 0.01 26.79
C ASP A 203 -1.18 0.74 27.81
N LEU A 204 -2.31 1.31 27.36
CA LEU A 204 -3.33 1.93 28.21
C LEU A 204 -4.38 0.93 28.74
N GLY A 205 -4.24 -0.36 28.44
CA GLY A 205 -5.12 -1.41 28.94
C GLY A 205 -6.42 -1.62 28.14
N PHE A 206 -6.57 -1.01 26.97
CA PHE A 206 -7.71 -1.27 26.10
C PHE A 206 -7.60 -2.67 25.47
N THR A 207 -8.74 -3.35 25.34
CA THR A 207 -8.83 -4.71 24.77
C THR A 207 -9.42 -4.74 23.37
N GLN A 208 -9.88 -3.60 22.86
CA GLN A 208 -10.37 -3.48 21.49
C GLN A 208 -10.20 -2.09 20.89
N ILE A 209 -10.19 -2.03 19.57
CA ILE A 209 -10.34 -0.80 18.78
C ILE A 209 -11.51 -0.98 17.83
N THR A 210 -12.30 0.07 17.61
CA THR A 210 -13.43 0.05 16.66
C THR A 210 -13.19 0.99 15.48
N LEU A 211 -13.91 0.78 14.39
CA LEU A 211 -14.00 1.71 13.25
C LEU A 211 -15.32 1.51 12.50
N ARG A 212 -15.67 2.47 11.63
CA ARG A 212 -16.75 2.30 10.64
C ARG A 212 -16.22 2.43 9.23
N THR A 213 -16.68 1.55 8.34
CA THR A 213 -16.11 1.43 6.99
C THR A 213 -17.12 0.98 5.95
N PHE A 214 -16.82 1.20 4.66
CA PHE A 214 -17.59 0.64 3.55
C PHE A 214 -17.33 -0.85 3.39
N VAL A 215 -18.39 -1.62 3.16
CA VAL A 215 -18.35 -3.09 3.10
C VAL A 215 -17.59 -3.60 1.88
N ASP A 216 -17.93 -3.08 0.69
CA ASP A 216 -17.45 -3.66 -0.59
C ASP A 216 -16.23 -2.96 -1.19
N VAL A 217 -15.80 -1.83 -0.60
CA VAL A 217 -14.66 -1.06 -1.12
C VAL A 217 -13.35 -1.82 -0.82
N PRO A 218 -12.53 -2.21 -1.83
CA PRO A 218 -11.43 -3.17 -1.63
C PRO A 218 -10.35 -2.78 -0.61
N TRP A 219 -10.13 -1.48 -0.42
CA TRP A 219 -9.19 -0.89 0.55
C TRP A 219 -9.83 -0.53 1.89
N ASN A 220 -11.10 -0.89 2.11
CA ASN A 220 -11.89 -0.66 3.31
C ASN A 220 -12.26 -2.01 3.96
N GLY A 221 -13.53 -2.43 3.97
CA GLY A 221 -13.99 -3.66 4.65
C GLY A 221 -13.09 -4.89 4.43
N PRO A 222 -12.77 -5.29 3.18
CA PRO A 222 -11.91 -6.42 2.91
C PRO A 222 -10.46 -6.20 3.37
N TYR A 223 -9.99 -4.95 3.37
CA TYR A 223 -8.65 -4.60 3.88
C TYR A 223 -8.56 -4.76 5.39
N TYR A 224 -9.52 -4.24 6.13
CA TYR A 224 -9.57 -4.40 7.58
C TYR A 224 -9.75 -5.86 7.99
N ALA A 225 -10.58 -6.63 7.27
CA ALA A 225 -10.73 -8.06 7.49
C ALA A 225 -9.39 -8.81 7.35
N ARG A 226 -8.57 -8.47 6.34
CA ARG A 226 -7.21 -9.04 6.17
C ARG A 226 -6.26 -8.66 7.31
N LEU A 227 -6.47 -7.51 7.96
CA LEU A 227 -5.70 -7.09 9.13
C LEU A 227 -6.22 -7.69 10.44
N GLY A 228 -7.20 -8.59 10.40
CA GLY A 228 -7.75 -9.27 11.58
C GLY A 228 -8.92 -8.57 12.24
N TRP A 229 -9.43 -7.47 11.67
CA TRP A 229 -10.65 -6.82 12.14
C TRP A 229 -11.86 -7.69 11.81
N ARG A 230 -12.80 -7.78 12.75
CA ARG A 230 -14.04 -8.52 12.59
C ARG A 230 -15.21 -7.57 12.47
N VAL A 231 -16.24 -7.98 11.73
CA VAL A 231 -17.50 -7.21 11.67
C VAL A 231 -18.12 -7.22 13.06
N LEU A 232 -18.48 -6.03 13.55
CA LEU A 232 -19.21 -5.88 14.80
C LEU A 232 -20.72 -5.89 14.49
N PRO A 233 -21.48 -6.91 14.94
CA PRO A 233 -22.92 -6.95 14.72
C PRO A 233 -23.63 -5.71 15.28
N GLU A 234 -24.75 -5.33 14.69
CA GLU A 234 -25.52 -4.15 15.14
C GLU A 234 -26.06 -4.29 16.58
N SER A 235 -26.29 -5.54 17.02
CA SER A 235 -26.64 -5.86 18.41
C SER A 235 -25.53 -5.52 19.41
N GLU A 236 -24.26 -5.54 18.97
CA GLU A 236 -23.08 -5.24 19.80
C GLU A 236 -22.63 -3.79 19.66
N CYS A 237 -23.19 -3.03 18.71
CA CYS A 237 -22.89 -1.61 18.57
C CYS A 237 -23.51 -0.81 19.74
N GLY A 238 -22.69 -0.05 20.46
CA GLY A 238 -23.16 0.87 21.51
C GLY A 238 -23.92 2.08 20.95
N ALA A 239 -24.40 2.94 21.85
CA ALA A 239 -25.16 4.13 21.46
C ALA A 239 -24.32 5.12 20.62
N GLY A 240 -23.03 5.25 20.92
CA GLY A 240 -22.09 6.09 20.19
C GLY A 240 -21.87 5.61 18.75
N LEU A 241 -21.63 4.31 18.55
CA LEU A 241 -21.50 3.73 17.21
C LEU A 241 -22.79 3.84 16.38
N ARG A 242 -23.96 3.73 17.02
CA ARG A 242 -25.25 3.98 16.36
C ARG A 242 -25.42 5.46 15.99
N ALA A 243 -25.06 6.38 16.89
CA ALA A 243 -25.10 7.82 16.59
C ALA A 243 -24.16 8.21 15.44
N LEU A 244 -22.97 7.60 15.35
CA LEU A 244 -22.08 7.72 14.20
C LEU A 244 -22.73 7.22 12.92
N ALA A 245 -23.39 6.05 12.98
CA ALA A 245 -24.12 5.50 11.84
C ALA A 245 -25.18 6.49 11.33
N GLU A 246 -25.96 7.09 12.23
CA GLU A 246 -27.00 8.06 11.85
C GLU A 246 -26.41 9.35 11.28
N ARG A 247 -25.29 9.85 11.80
CA ARG A 247 -24.56 10.98 11.19
C ARG A 247 -24.11 10.65 9.77
N GLU A 248 -23.54 9.47 9.54
CA GLU A 248 -23.16 9.02 8.20
C GLU A 248 -24.38 8.91 7.26
N ARG A 249 -25.52 8.43 7.76
CA ARG A 249 -26.78 8.39 6.99
C ARG A 249 -27.23 9.79 6.58
N ALA A 250 -27.19 10.75 7.51
CA ALA A 250 -27.56 12.14 7.28
C ALA A 250 -26.65 12.83 6.23
N LEU A 251 -25.37 12.42 6.19
CA LEU A 251 -24.41 12.83 5.14
C LEU A 251 -24.63 12.11 3.80
N GLY A 252 -25.64 11.26 3.67
CA GLY A 252 -25.96 10.53 2.44
C GLY A 252 -25.09 9.29 2.19
N LEU A 253 -24.25 8.89 3.14
CA LEU A 253 -23.33 7.74 2.97
C LEU A 253 -24.03 6.39 2.98
N HIS A 254 -25.31 6.34 3.36
CA HIS A 254 -26.15 5.14 3.33
C HIS A 254 -26.41 4.60 1.92
N ARG A 255 -26.06 5.36 0.87
CA ARG A 255 -26.09 4.92 -0.54
C ARG A 255 -25.18 3.71 -0.80
N TRP A 256 -24.16 3.51 0.03
CA TRP A 256 -23.27 2.36 -0.03
C TRP A 256 -23.29 1.63 1.32
N PRO A 257 -23.25 0.28 1.34
CA PRO A 257 -23.27 -0.46 2.57
C PRO A 257 -22.05 -0.11 3.44
N ARG A 258 -22.31 0.18 4.72
CA ARG A 258 -21.32 0.50 5.74
C ARG A 258 -21.55 -0.36 6.96
N GLN A 259 -20.47 -0.68 7.65
CA GLN A 259 -20.50 -1.53 8.85
C GLN A 259 -19.50 -1.03 9.89
N ALA A 260 -19.75 -1.36 11.15
CA ALA A 260 -18.76 -1.27 12.20
C ALA A 260 -17.85 -2.51 12.17
N MET A 261 -16.58 -2.33 12.50
CA MET A 261 -15.63 -3.42 12.70
C MET A 261 -14.83 -3.18 13.98
N ALA A 262 -14.36 -4.26 14.59
CA ALA A 262 -13.54 -4.23 15.78
C ALA A 262 -12.28 -5.09 15.62
N LEU A 263 -11.16 -4.62 16.17
CA LEU A 263 -9.93 -5.38 16.36
C LEU A 263 -9.79 -5.71 17.84
N THR A 264 -9.81 -7.00 18.18
CA THR A 264 -9.50 -7.46 19.54
C THR A 264 -7.98 -7.39 19.76
N LEU A 265 -7.58 -6.80 20.88
CA LEU A 265 -6.21 -6.69 21.31
C LEU A 265 -5.92 -7.77 22.35
N ASP A 266 -4.76 -8.42 22.25
CA ASP A 266 -4.34 -9.46 23.19
C ASP A 266 -3.86 -8.82 24.51
N PRO A 267 -4.56 -8.97 25.65
CA PRO A 267 -4.18 -8.31 26.90
C PRO A 267 -2.78 -8.69 27.40
N THR A 268 -2.22 -9.81 26.92
CA THR A 268 -0.94 -10.34 27.39
C THR A 268 0.28 -9.72 26.72
N ARG A 269 0.11 -8.97 25.63
CA ARG A 269 1.24 -8.39 24.85
C ARG A 269 1.68 -6.98 25.31
N GLY A 270 0.88 -6.27 26.11
CA GLY A 270 1.18 -4.91 26.58
C GLY A 270 1.85 -4.82 27.97
N ARG A 271 1.98 -5.94 28.70
CA ARG A 271 2.80 -5.97 29.92
C ARG A 271 4.23 -6.31 29.55
N ALA A 272 5.06 -5.30 29.32
CA ALA A 272 6.47 -5.47 29.61
C ALA A 272 6.61 -5.80 31.13
N PRO A 273 7.47 -6.76 31.51
CA PRO A 273 7.74 -7.06 32.91
C PRO A 273 8.37 -5.88 33.66
#